data_AF-A0A954YX49-F1
#
_entry.id   AF-A0A954YX49-F1
#
_cell.length_a   1.000
_cell.length_b   1.000
_cell.length_c   1.000
_cell.angle_alpha   90.00
_cell.angle_beta   90.00
_cell.angle_gamma   90.00
#
_symmetry.space_group_name_H-M   'P 1'
#
loop_
_entity.id
_entity.type
_entity.pdbx_description
1 polymer ?
#
loop_
_entity_poly.entity_id
_entity_poly.type
_entity_poly.pdbx_seq_one_letter_code
_entity_poly.pdbx_strand_id
1 'polypeptide(L)'
;MKRIICICGILFASFGLPVVASAQESGGRDSQRDKKFSDATKSEWNDRHERIQHEIESLPNHEWAGSYYHGDGLGVNASLTMAPSNGFVFVWTGCMGVYDRNYGDVTFTDQGTIQLTFEFVNDEKGFQGVSPEFMPIAWGERHYLIEPDRVIGFCNSVNSGREPREGARGFYFLRRGDESKPVDGMPPVDDFHKQYMPADAIKAQIIEVGETTSTTSKYGITTVTAKVKLNVGSKDKVLPGMEFELYAPDVARLGNRAKVLKVSESSCDAEVRYISTDKRDVVEPKVGWKYTTGSPWAYGLDVD
;
A
#
# COMPACT_ATOMS: atom_id res chain seq x y z
N MET A 1 -45.02 21.63 8.85
CA MET A 1 -44.08 22.35 7.95
C MET A 1 -43.56 21.35 6.92
N LYS A 2 -44.02 21.44 5.68
CA LYS A 2 -43.58 20.57 4.57
C LYS A 2 -42.38 21.22 3.89
N ARG A 3 -41.24 20.53 3.81
CA ARG A 3 -40.09 20.95 2.98
C ARG A 3 -40.14 20.20 1.66
N ILE A 4 -40.28 20.97 0.59
CA ILE A 4 -40.16 20.54 -0.81
C ILE A 4 -38.67 20.54 -1.14
N ILE A 5 -38.12 19.39 -1.53
CA ILE A 5 -36.75 19.27 -2.05
C ILE A 5 -36.84 19.34 -3.58
N CYS A 6 -36.22 20.36 -4.14
CA CYS A 6 -36.12 20.60 -5.58
C CYS A 6 -34.93 19.78 -6.13
N ILE A 7 -35.17 18.93 -7.12
CA ILE A 7 -34.13 18.14 -7.81
C ILE A 7 -33.69 18.93 -9.05
N CYS A 8 -32.46 19.45 -9.04
CA CYS A 8 -31.82 20.00 -10.24
C CYS A 8 -31.15 18.85 -11.01
N GLY A 9 -31.63 18.61 -12.25
CA GLY A 9 -31.00 17.71 -13.21
C GLY A 9 -29.76 18.35 -13.84
N ILE A 10 -28.66 17.59 -13.88
CA ILE A 10 -27.44 17.95 -14.62
C ILE A 10 -27.45 17.17 -15.94
N LEU A 11 -27.54 17.90 -17.04
CA LEU A 11 -27.34 17.42 -18.41
C LEU A 11 -25.83 17.32 -18.68
N PHE A 12 -25.33 16.11 -18.98
CA PHE A 12 -23.99 15.92 -19.52
C PHE A 12 -24.03 16.04 -21.05
N ALA A 13 -23.36 17.05 -21.59
CA ALA A 13 -23.05 17.18 -23.01
C ALA A 13 -21.69 16.54 -23.29
N SER A 14 -21.68 15.51 -24.15
CA SER A 14 -20.48 14.80 -24.57
C SER A 14 -19.71 15.61 -25.63
N PHE A 15 -18.60 16.23 -25.25
CA PHE A 15 -17.63 16.81 -26.19
C PHE A 15 -16.54 15.78 -26.50
N GLY A 16 -16.48 15.33 -27.75
CA GLY A 16 -15.37 14.50 -28.25
C GLY A 16 -14.12 15.35 -28.44
N LEU A 17 -13.08 15.07 -27.66
CA LEU A 17 -11.75 15.65 -27.87
C LEU A 17 -10.94 14.78 -28.85
N PRO A 18 -10.15 15.40 -29.75
CA PRO A 18 -9.27 14.67 -30.67
C PRO A 18 -8.10 14.04 -29.93
N VAL A 19 -7.81 12.78 -30.25
CA VAL A 19 -6.61 12.06 -29.81
C VAL A 19 -5.41 12.62 -30.57
N VAL A 20 -4.61 13.47 -29.91
CA VAL A 20 -3.32 13.91 -30.44
C VAL A 20 -2.28 12.86 -30.08
N ALA A 21 -1.78 12.14 -31.08
CA ALA A 21 -0.69 11.19 -30.92
C ALA A 21 0.62 11.95 -30.63
N SER A 22 1.04 11.97 -29.36
CA SER A 22 2.33 12.50 -28.92
C SER A 22 3.44 11.49 -29.23
N ALA A 23 4.16 11.70 -30.31
CA ALA A 23 5.37 10.96 -30.67
C ALA A 23 6.56 11.93 -30.72
N GLN A 24 7.26 12.17 -29.60
CA GLN A 24 8.65 12.69 -29.53
C GLN A 24 9.12 12.99 -28.09
N GLU A 25 9.38 11.98 -27.24
CA GLU A 25 10.12 12.19 -25.96
C GLU A 25 10.94 10.96 -25.51
N SER A 26 11.50 10.16 -26.43
CA SER A 26 12.34 9.02 -26.02
C SER A 26 13.76 9.43 -25.64
N GLY A 27 14.38 10.40 -26.31
CA GLY A 27 15.81 10.72 -26.14
C GLY A 27 16.20 11.37 -24.81
N GLY A 28 15.27 12.01 -24.09
CA GLY A 28 15.56 12.67 -22.81
C GLY A 28 15.62 11.73 -21.61
N ARG A 29 14.94 10.58 -21.67
CA ARG A 29 14.87 9.66 -20.53
C ARG A 29 16.13 8.82 -20.37
N ASP A 30 16.73 8.41 -21.49
CA ASP A 30 17.94 7.60 -21.47
C ASP A 30 19.12 8.38 -20.87
N SER A 31 19.26 9.67 -21.22
CA SER A 31 20.33 10.51 -20.67
C SER A 31 20.20 10.77 -19.15
N GLN A 32 18.97 10.96 -18.65
CA GLN A 32 18.74 11.09 -17.21
C GLN A 32 19.01 9.79 -16.46
N ARG A 33 18.64 8.64 -17.06
CA ARG A 33 18.92 7.33 -16.49
C ARG A 33 20.42 7.08 -16.41
N ASP A 34 21.17 7.35 -17.47
CA ASP A 34 22.62 7.16 -17.48
C ASP A 34 23.31 8.06 -16.44
N LYS A 35 22.86 9.31 -16.30
CA LYS A 35 23.32 10.21 -15.24
C LYS A 35 23.05 9.63 -13.85
N LYS A 36 21.81 9.19 -13.60
CA LYS A 36 21.33 8.63 -12.31
C LYS A 36 22.15 7.43 -11.84
N PHE A 37 22.69 6.63 -12.76
CA PHE A 37 23.50 5.45 -12.44
C PHE A 37 25.01 5.64 -12.67
N SER A 38 25.46 6.88 -12.90
CA SER A 38 26.89 7.18 -13.04
C SER A 38 27.67 7.02 -11.72
N ASP A 39 28.98 6.82 -11.83
CA ASP A 39 29.88 6.75 -10.66
C ASP A 39 29.90 8.04 -9.84
N ALA A 40 29.79 9.19 -10.50
CA ALA A 40 29.71 10.50 -9.83
C ALA A 40 28.45 10.58 -8.95
N THR A 41 27.30 10.20 -9.48
CA THR A 41 26.04 10.13 -8.71
C THR A 41 26.12 9.09 -7.61
N LYS A 42 26.86 8.00 -7.80
CA LYS A 42 27.12 7.02 -6.74
C LYS A 42 27.94 7.60 -5.59
N SER A 43 28.98 8.36 -5.90
CA SER A 43 29.79 9.05 -4.89
C SER A 43 28.93 10.03 -4.09
N GLU A 44 28.20 10.93 -4.76
CA GLU A 44 27.35 11.92 -4.07
C GLU A 44 26.30 11.26 -3.18
N TRP A 45 25.66 10.19 -3.65
CA TRP A 45 24.70 9.43 -2.85
C TRP A 45 25.36 8.83 -1.60
N ASN A 46 26.59 8.29 -1.72
CA ASN A 46 27.32 7.72 -0.57
C ASN A 46 27.65 8.82 0.44
N ASP A 47 28.21 9.93 -0.03
CA ASP A 47 28.60 11.07 0.80
C ASP A 47 27.37 11.63 1.54
N ARG A 48 26.22 11.72 0.85
CA ARG A 48 24.97 12.15 1.47
C ARG A 48 24.44 11.13 2.46
N HIS A 49 24.48 9.84 2.14
CA HIS A 49 24.07 8.78 3.06
C HIS A 49 24.87 8.84 4.37
N GLU A 50 26.20 9.04 4.29
CA GLU A 50 27.05 9.19 5.48
C GLU A 50 26.67 10.42 6.32
N ARG A 51 26.43 11.58 5.70
CA ARG A 51 25.97 12.78 6.42
C ARG A 51 24.62 12.57 7.11
N ILE A 52 23.67 11.92 6.43
CA ILE A 52 22.37 11.61 7.01
C ILE A 52 22.52 10.63 8.19
N GLN A 53 23.35 9.58 8.06
CA GLN A 53 23.58 8.64 9.17
C GLN A 53 24.16 9.35 10.38
N HIS A 54 25.16 10.23 10.19
CA HIS A 54 25.73 11.01 11.28
C HIS A 54 24.68 11.91 11.97
N GLU A 55 23.79 12.53 11.19
CA GLU A 55 22.68 13.30 11.74
C GLU A 55 21.70 12.41 12.54
N ILE A 56 21.31 11.25 12.01
CA ILE A 56 20.42 10.30 12.70
C ILE A 56 21.00 9.86 14.04
N GLU A 57 22.32 9.60 14.11
CA GLU A 57 23.00 9.25 15.37
C GLU A 57 22.89 10.35 16.43
N SER A 58 22.82 11.62 16.01
CA SER A 58 22.58 12.77 16.90
C SER A 58 21.10 12.98 17.28
N LEU A 59 20.20 12.21 16.67
CA LEU A 59 18.74 12.34 16.74
C LEU A 59 18.02 11.04 17.17
N PRO A 60 18.42 10.38 18.28
CA PRO A 60 17.99 9.03 18.62
C PRO A 60 16.46 8.85 18.83
N ASN A 61 15.76 9.92 19.19
CA ASN A 61 14.31 9.91 19.45
C ASN A 61 13.53 10.81 18.49
N HIS A 62 14.09 11.11 17.33
CA HIS A 62 13.41 11.96 16.36
C HIS A 62 12.20 11.23 15.74
N GLU A 63 11.10 11.95 15.58
CA GLU A 63 9.79 11.39 15.23
C GLU A 63 9.81 10.63 13.89
N TRP A 64 10.65 11.06 12.94
CA TRP A 64 10.72 10.45 11.62
C TRP A 64 12.13 10.29 11.03
N ALA A 65 13.17 10.77 11.70
CA ALA A 65 14.53 10.60 11.16
C ALA A 65 14.98 9.16 11.37
N GLY A 66 15.61 8.55 10.37
CA GLY A 66 16.05 7.16 10.48
C GLY A 66 16.29 6.47 9.13
N SER A 67 16.71 5.21 9.23
CA SER A 67 16.76 4.29 8.09
C SER A 67 15.53 3.38 8.11
N TYR A 68 14.81 3.36 7.00
CA TYR A 68 13.57 2.63 6.83
C TYR A 68 13.71 1.56 5.75
N TYR A 69 12.94 0.49 5.91
CA TYR A 69 12.91 -0.62 4.97
C TYR A 69 11.49 -1.08 4.68
N HIS A 70 11.23 -1.35 3.41
CA HIS A 70 10.05 -2.11 2.97
C HIS A 70 10.48 -3.11 1.89
N GLY A 71 9.86 -4.29 1.91
CA GLY A 71 10.18 -5.30 0.92
C GLY A 71 9.81 -6.72 1.28
N ASP A 72 9.92 -7.60 0.28
CA ASP A 72 9.59 -9.02 0.38
C ASP A 72 10.80 -9.93 0.60
N GLY A 73 12.02 -9.40 0.48
CA GLY A 73 13.26 -10.19 0.51
C GLY A 73 13.50 -11.02 -0.77
N LEU A 74 12.66 -10.87 -1.79
CA LEU A 74 12.63 -11.70 -3.01
C LEU A 74 12.72 -10.88 -4.31
N GLY A 75 12.87 -9.56 -4.23
CA GLY A 75 13.13 -8.71 -5.40
C GLY A 75 12.57 -7.30 -5.29
N VAL A 76 11.71 -7.05 -4.29
CA VAL A 76 11.21 -5.72 -3.97
C VAL A 76 11.83 -5.35 -2.63
N ASN A 77 13.04 -4.77 -2.63
CA ASN A 77 13.73 -4.38 -1.39
C ASN A 77 14.16 -2.93 -1.48
N ALA A 78 13.36 -2.02 -0.93
CA ALA A 78 13.70 -0.60 -0.92
C ALA A 78 14.07 -0.12 0.47
N SER A 79 15.07 0.75 0.49
CA SER A 79 15.55 1.42 1.68
C SER A 79 15.47 2.92 1.47
N LEU A 80 14.96 3.62 2.48
CA LEU A 80 14.87 5.07 2.54
C LEU A 80 15.54 5.51 3.83
N THR A 81 16.59 6.32 3.73
CA THR A 81 17.27 6.89 4.89
C THR A 81 17.16 8.39 4.81
N MET A 82 16.70 9.03 5.88
CA MET A 82 16.48 10.48 5.87
C MET A 82 16.62 11.14 7.23
N ALA A 83 16.93 12.43 7.20
CA ALA A 83 17.03 13.30 8.36
C ALA A 83 16.67 14.75 8.00
N PRO A 84 16.31 15.60 8.98
CA PRO A 84 15.86 16.98 8.75
C PRO A 84 16.81 17.86 7.95
N SER A 85 18.10 17.82 8.23
CA SER A 85 19.07 18.80 7.72
C SER A 85 19.79 18.30 6.47
N ASN A 86 20.05 17.00 6.37
CA ASN A 86 20.80 16.41 5.27
C ASN A 86 19.93 15.71 4.21
N GLY A 87 18.60 15.82 4.32
CA GLY A 87 17.65 15.35 3.33
C GLY A 87 17.47 13.83 3.34
N PHE A 88 17.35 13.20 2.17
CA PHE A 88 17.15 11.76 2.05
C PHE A 88 18.04 11.09 1.00
N VAL A 89 18.21 9.79 1.17
CA VAL A 89 18.66 8.86 0.13
C VAL A 89 17.70 7.68 0.02
N PHE A 90 17.40 7.29 -1.21
CA PHE A 90 16.56 6.16 -1.56
C PHE A 90 17.36 5.17 -2.42
N VAL A 91 17.13 3.88 -2.21
CA VAL A 91 17.63 2.82 -3.08
C VAL A 91 16.64 1.66 -3.13
N TRP A 92 16.35 1.18 -4.33
CA TRP A 92 15.64 -0.06 -4.56
C TRP A 92 16.59 -1.10 -5.15
N THR A 93 16.68 -2.24 -4.50
CA THR A 93 17.53 -3.37 -4.88
C THR A 93 16.72 -4.63 -5.13
N GLY A 94 17.16 -5.43 -6.09
CA GLY A 94 16.64 -6.77 -6.34
C GLY A 94 17.77 -7.74 -6.67
N CYS A 95 17.40 -8.91 -7.18
CA CYS A 95 18.36 -9.99 -7.48
C CYS A 95 19.42 -9.60 -8.52
N MET A 96 19.14 -8.65 -9.41
CA MET A 96 20.07 -8.18 -10.44
C MET A 96 20.79 -6.86 -10.08
N GLY A 97 20.75 -6.45 -8.80
CA GLY A 97 21.44 -5.25 -8.32
C GLY A 97 20.50 -4.08 -8.05
N VAL A 98 20.99 -2.85 -8.28
CA VAL A 98 20.24 -1.62 -8.03
C VAL A 98 19.28 -1.37 -9.19
N TYR A 99 17.98 -1.31 -8.88
CA TYR A 99 16.92 -1.05 -9.86
C TYR A 99 16.56 0.43 -9.90
N ASP A 100 16.63 1.09 -8.76
CA ASP A 100 16.45 2.53 -8.68
C ASP A 100 17.24 3.15 -7.51
N ARG A 101 17.53 4.44 -7.62
CA ARG A 101 18.15 5.23 -6.55
C ARG A 101 17.76 6.70 -6.68
N ASN A 102 17.52 7.39 -5.59
CA ASN A 102 17.34 8.83 -5.65
C ASN A 102 17.88 9.47 -4.39
N TYR A 103 17.99 10.78 -4.39
CA TYR A 103 18.29 11.57 -3.21
C TYR A 103 17.75 12.98 -3.41
N GLY A 104 17.76 13.75 -2.34
CA GLY A 104 17.37 15.15 -2.39
C GLY A 104 17.04 15.66 -1.00
N ASP A 105 16.10 16.58 -0.93
CA ASP A 105 15.75 17.31 0.29
C ASP A 105 14.45 16.81 0.91
N VAL A 106 14.29 17.08 2.20
CA VAL A 106 13.12 16.68 2.99
C VAL A 106 12.53 17.92 3.65
N THR A 107 11.21 18.06 3.56
CA THR A 107 10.46 19.10 4.28
C THR A 107 9.39 18.44 5.13
N PHE A 108 9.28 18.82 6.40
CA PHE A 108 8.16 18.45 7.26
C PHE A 108 7.10 19.56 7.21
N THR A 109 5.87 19.21 6.86
CA THR A 109 4.78 20.15 6.66
C THR A 109 4.02 20.43 7.95
N ASP A 110 3.29 21.55 7.99
CA ASP A 110 2.42 21.90 9.13
C ASP A 110 1.26 20.88 9.30
N GLN A 111 0.98 20.08 8.27
CA GLN A 111 0.00 19.00 8.29
C GLN A 111 0.56 17.70 8.87
N GLY A 112 1.82 17.68 9.30
CA GLY A 112 2.49 16.51 9.85
C GLY A 112 2.92 15.49 8.79
N THR A 113 3.08 15.91 7.54
CA THR A 113 3.56 15.05 6.45
C THR A 113 4.99 15.37 6.06
N ILE A 114 5.70 14.37 5.54
CA ILE A 114 7.06 14.49 5.03
C ILE A 114 6.98 14.62 3.51
N GLN A 115 7.57 15.65 2.93
CA GLN A 115 7.67 15.85 1.49
C GLN A 115 9.11 15.68 1.01
N LEU A 116 9.30 14.89 -0.05
CA LEU A 116 10.59 14.64 -0.69
C LEU A 116 10.72 15.47 -1.97
N THR A 117 11.83 16.19 -2.11
CA THR A 117 12.21 16.85 -3.36
C THR A 117 13.37 16.10 -3.99
N PHE A 118 13.18 15.58 -5.21
CA PHE A 118 14.13 14.67 -5.86
C PHE A 118 15.15 15.37 -6.75
N GLU A 119 16.41 14.91 -6.74
CA GLU A 119 17.44 15.31 -7.71
C GLU A 119 17.15 14.76 -9.12
N PHE A 120 16.70 13.50 -9.20
CA PHE A 120 16.34 12.85 -10.47
C PHE A 120 14.84 12.67 -10.58
N VAL A 121 14.34 12.57 -11.82
CA VAL A 121 12.95 12.22 -12.08
C VAL A 121 12.58 10.94 -11.33
N ASN A 122 11.51 11.03 -10.55
CA ASN A 122 10.94 9.96 -9.76
C ASN A 122 9.77 9.34 -10.54
N ASP A 123 10.06 8.29 -11.33
CA ASP A 123 9.04 7.60 -12.11
C ASP A 123 8.40 6.49 -11.27
N GLU A 124 7.24 6.76 -10.67
CA GLU A 124 6.45 5.78 -9.88
C GLU A 124 5.70 4.78 -10.77
N LYS A 125 6.38 4.23 -11.78
CA LYS A 125 5.82 3.20 -12.66
C LYS A 125 6.22 1.81 -12.18
N GLY A 126 5.21 1.06 -11.75
CA GLY A 126 5.37 -0.31 -11.29
C GLY A 126 6.03 -0.35 -9.92
N PHE A 127 7.29 -0.75 -9.88
CA PHE A 127 8.07 -0.82 -8.64
C PHE A 127 9.19 0.23 -8.58
N GLN A 128 9.33 1.06 -9.62
CA GLN A 128 10.31 2.16 -9.66
C GLN A 128 9.82 3.35 -8.84
N GLY A 129 10.76 4.18 -8.37
CA GLY A 129 10.47 5.37 -7.58
C GLY A 129 10.13 5.10 -6.12
N VAL A 130 9.88 6.19 -5.41
CA VAL A 130 9.41 6.23 -4.02
C VAL A 130 8.40 7.36 -3.90
N SER A 131 7.38 7.24 -3.06
CA SER A 131 6.37 8.29 -2.92
C SER A 131 7.02 9.65 -2.58
N PRO A 132 6.55 10.77 -3.16
CA PRO A 132 7.00 12.11 -2.80
C PRO A 132 6.53 12.53 -1.40
N GLU A 133 5.58 11.81 -0.81
CA GLU A 133 4.96 12.18 0.45
C GLU A 133 4.81 10.98 1.39
N PHE A 134 5.05 11.21 2.68
CA PHE A 134 4.85 10.21 3.72
C PHE A 134 4.15 10.78 4.94
N MET A 135 3.27 9.97 5.53
CA MET A 135 2.72 10.16 6.85
C MET A 135 3.56 9.35 7.86
N PRO A 136 4.31 10.00 8.77
CA PRO A 136 4.95 9.29 9.86
C PRO A 136 3.90 8.80 10.86
N ILE A 137 3.99 7.53 11.25
CA ILE A 137 3.13 6.92 12.27
C ILE A 137 4.00 6.29 13.33
N ALA A 138 3.92 6.82 14.56
CA ALA A 138 4.54 6.23 15.75
C ALA A 138 3.54 5.28 16.42
N TRP A 139 3.71 3.97 16.27
CA TRP A 139 2.89 2.96 16.94
C TRP A 139 3.69 2.30 18.06
N GLY A 140 3.41 2.70 19.30
CA GLY A 140 4.29 2.39 20.42
C GLY A 140 5.68 2.99 20.17
N GLU A 141 6.72 2.16 20.23
CA GLU A 141 8.09 2.57 19.90
C GLU A 141 8.48 2.34 18.42
N ARG A 142 7.53 1.86 17.60
CA ARG A 142 7.75 1.62 16.17
C ARG A 142 7.43 2.84 15.35
N HIS A 143 8.27 3.13 14.36
CA HIS A 143 8.12 4.25 13.45
C HIS A 143 7.91 3.74 12.03
N TYR A 144 6.72 4.00 11.51
CA TYR A 144 6.34 3.72 10.14
C TYR A 144 6.36 5.00 9.30
N LEU A 145 6.56 4.83 8.00
CA LEU A 145 6.27 5.84 6.99
C LEU A 145 5.26 5.25 6.01
N ILE A 146 4.09 5.86 5.97
CA ILE A 146 2.99 5.38 5.14
C ILE A 146 2.71 6.40 4.05
N GLU A 147 2.67 5.93 2.80
CA GLU A 147 2.25 6.74 1.65
C GLU A 147 0.77 7.12 1.85
N PRO A 148 0.35 8.38 1.59
CA PRO A 148 -1.02 8.83 1.87
C PRO A 148 -2.12 7.96 1.25
N ASP A 149 -1.92 7.43 0.04
CA ASP A 149 -2.87 6.56 -0.65
C ASP A 149 -2.88 5.11 -0.13
N ARG A 150 -1.92 4.75 0.75
CA ARG A 150 -1.76 3.41 1.31
C ARG A 150 -2.16 3.30 2.78
N VAL A 151 -2.62 4.38 3.41
CA VAL A 151 -3.07 4.37 4.83
C VAL A 151 -4.22 3.39 5.05
N ILE A 152 -5.22 3.36 4.16
CA ILE A 152 -6.30 2.35 4.22
C ILE A 152 -5.73 0.92 4.14
N GLY A 153 -4.75 0.70 3.26
CA GLY A 153 -4.06 -0.58 3.16
C GLY A 153 -3.35 -0.95 4.47
N PHE A 154 -2.70 0.03 5.11
CA PHE A 154 -2.04 -0.15 6.41
C PHE A 154 -3.05 -0.56 7.48
N CYS A 155 -4.19 0.13 7.60
CA CYS A 155 -5.29 -0.26 8.48
C CYS A 155 -5.78 -1.70 8.22
N ASN A 156 -5.96 -2.09 6.96
CA ASN A 156 -6.33 -3.47 6.60
C ASN A 156 -5.25 -4.49 7.01
N SER A 157 -3.97 -4.14 6.91
CA SER A 157 -2.86 -4.98 7.35
C SER A 157 -2.81 -5.15 8.87
N VAL A 158 -3.20 -4.12 9.63
CA VAL A 158 -3.38 -4.21 11.09
C VAL A 158 -4.50 -5.19 11.43
N ASN A 159 -5.69 -5.03 10.84
CA ASN A 159 -6.82 -5.91 11.16
C ASN A 159 -6.54 -7.39 10.85
N SER A 160 -5.88 -7.64 9.72
CA SER A 160 -5.50 -9.00 9.29
C SER A 160 -4.30 -9.59 10.06
N GLY A 161 -3.75 -8.86 11.04
CA GLY A 161 -2.60 -9.31 11.83
C GLY A 161 -1.29 -9.40 11.04
N ARG A 162 -1.21 -8.78 9.85
CA ARG A 162 0.06 -8.63 9.12
C ARG A 162 0.96 -7.56 9.70
N GLU A 163 0.35 -6.56 10.34
CA GLU A 163 1.03 -5.57 11.15
C GLU A 163 0.44 -5.62 12.57
N PRO A 164 1.26 -5.51 13.64
CA PRO A 164 2.70 -5.31 13.60
C PRO A 164 3.43 -6.56 13.09
N ARG A 165 4.36 -6.38 12.16
CA ARG A 165 5.19 -7.49 11.67
C ARG A 165 6.33 -7.83 12.63
N GLU A 166 6.77 -9.08 12.67
CA GLU A 166 7.88 -9.54 13.55
C GLU A 166 9.26 -9.48 12.87
N GLY A 167 9.32 -9.17 11.59
CA GLY A 167 10.56 -9.14 10.82
C GLY A 167 10.63 -7.97 9.86
N ALA A 168 11.78 -7.83 9.19
CA ALA A 168 12.01 -6.71 8.28
C ALA A 168 11.03 -6.69 7.08
N ARG A 169 10.55 -7.86 6.63
CA ARG A 169 9.73 -7.97 5.42
C ARG A 169 8.31 -7.45 5.63
N GLY A 170 7.89 -6.51 4.80
CA GLY A 170 6.53 -5.97 4.83
C GLY A 170 6.30 -4.92 3.74
N PHE A 171 5.04 -4.49 3.60
CA PHE A 171 4.59 -3.62 2.50
C PHE A 171 4.78 -2.12 2.76
N TYR A 172 5.13 -1.76 4.00
CA TYR A 172 5.27 -0.38 4.48
C TYR A 172 6.70 -0.15 4.98
N PHE A 173 7.20 1.07 4.84
CA PHE A 173 8.48 1.46 5.40
C PHE A 173 8.42 1.44 6.93
N LEU A 174 9.20 0.55 7.54
CA LEU A 174 9.41 0.48 8.98
C LEU A 174 10.85 0.87 9.27
N ARG A 175 11.07 1.69 10.30
CA ARG A 175 12.42 2.03 10.76
C ARG A 175 13.16 0.76 11.15
N ARG A 176 14.38 0.59 10.66
CA ARG A 176 15.19 -0.62 10.88
C ARG A 176 15.43 -0.82 12.37
N GLY A 177 15.18 -2.04 12.86
CA GLY A 177 15.27 -2.40 14.27
C GLY A 177 13.94 -2.26 15.03
N ASP A 178 12.94 -1.58 14.46
CA ASP A 178 11.63 -1.44 15.10
C ASP A 178 10.76 -2.72 14.95
N GLU A 179 11.10 -3.64 14.05
CA GLU A 179 10.39 -4.91 13.87
C GLU A 179 10.36 -5.80 15.12
N SER A 180 11.36 -5.68 16.00
CA SER A 180 11.45 -6.43 17.25
C SER A 180 10.82 -5.71 18.44
N LYS A 181 10.40 -4.45 18.29
CA LYS A 181 9.83 -3.68 19.39
C LYS A 181 8.37 -4.09 19.61
N PRO A 182 7.92 -4.27 20.85
CA PRO A 182 6.52 -4.56 21.10
C PRO A 182 5.64 -3.34 20.77
N VAL A 183 4.39 -3.59 20.42
CA VAL A 183 3.36 -2.55 20.34
C VAL A 183 2.10 -3.05 21.01
N ASP A 184 1.38 -2.13 21.64
CA ASP A 184 0.08 -2.39 22.24
C ASP A 184 -0.98 -1.56 21.52
N GLY A 185 -2.21 -2.08 21.48
CA GLY A 185 -3.36 -1.39 20.91
C GLY A 185 -3.27 -1.13 19.40
N MET A 186 -4.07 -0.18 18.93
CA MET A 186 -4.14 0.21 17.52
C MET A 186 -3.17 1.35 17.20
N PRO A 187 -2.65 1.46 15.96
CA PRO A 187 -1.80 2.58 15.59
C PRO A 187 -2.57 3.91 15.65
N PRO A 188 -1.90 5.02 16.00
CA PRO A 188 -2.52 6.33 16.00
C PRO A 188 -2.65 6.84 14.56
N VAL A 189 -3.82 6.65 13.98
CA VAL A 189 -4.23 7.28 12.72
C VAL A 189 -5.34 8.30 12.98
N ASP A 190 -5.66 9.17 12.02
CA ASP A 190 -6.77 10.11 12.16
C ASP A 190 -8.14 9.40 12.25
N ASP A 191 -9.18 10.14 12.64
CA ASP A 191 -10.51 9.58 12.84
C ASP A 191 -11.19 9.09 11.55
N PHE A 192 -10.74 9.55 10.39
CA PHE A 192 -11.22 9.02 9.11
C PHE A 192 -10.66 7.60 8.90
N HIS A 193 -9.36 7.41 9.08
CA HIS A 193 -8.67 6.14 8.90
C HIS A 193 -8.96 5.12 10.01
N LYS A 194 -9.23 5.56 11.24
CA LYS A 194 -9.62 4.68 12.36
C LYS A 194 -10.87 3.84 12.04
N GLN A 195 -11.78 4.35 11.21
CA GLN A 195 -13.00 3.64 10.83
C GLN A 195 -12.70 2.37 10.01
N TYR A 196 -11.52 2.28 9.39
CA TYR A 196 -11.05 1.08 8.71
C TYR A 196 -10.50 0.02 9.65
N MET A 197 -10.39 0.27 10.96
CA MET A 197 -9.94 -0.67 11.98
C MET A 197 -11.06 -0.95 12.99
N PRO A 198 -12.11 -1.69 12.60
CA PRO A 198 -13.23 -1.96 13.50
C PRO A 198 -12.75 -2.75 14.72
N ALA A 199 -13.28 -2.39 15.90
CA ALA A 199 -12.95 -3.09 17.16
C ALA A 199 -13.29 -4.59 17.10
N ASP A 200 -14.37 -4.94 16.39
CA ASP A 200 -14.80 -6.31 16.16
C ASP A 200 -14.59 -6.70 14.70
N ALA A 201 -14.12 -7.93 14.46
CA ALA A 201 -13.98 -8.47 13.12
C ALA A 201 -15.35 -8.60 12.43
N ILE A 202 -15.47 -8.04 11.23
CA ILE A 202 -16.68 -8.16 10.41
C ILE A 202 -16.62 -9.50 9.70
N LYS A 203 -17.69 -10.31 9.78
CA LYS A 203 -17.81 -11.58 9.07
C LYS A 203 -18.74 -11.41 7.87
N ALA A 204 -18.25 -11.78 6.71
CA ALA A 204 -18.93 -11.66 5.43
C ALA A 204 -19.02 -13.03 4.74
N GLN A 205 -19.97 -13.15 3.82
CA GLN A 205 -20.15 -14.31 2.95
C GLN A 205 -20.47 -13.82 1.53
N ILE A 206 -19.87 -14.48 0.53
CA ILE A 206 -20.23 -14.26 -0.87
C ILE A 206 -21.67 -14.75 -1.09
N ILE A 207 -22.53 -13.85 -1.55
CA ILE A 207 -23.93 -14.14 -1.94
C ILE A 207 -24.14 -14.12 -3.46
N GLU A 208 -23.22 -13.51 -4.20
CA GLU A 208 -23.26 -13.44 -5.65
C GLU A 208 -21.83 -13.40 -6.20
N VAL A 209 -21.58 -14.12 -7.29
CA VAL A 209 -20.32 -14.06 -8.05
C VAL A 209 -20.67 -13.50 -9.42
N GLY A 210 -20.05 -12.39 -9.77
CA GLY A 210 -20.23 -11.68 -11.02
C GLY A 210 -19.16 -12.05 -12.05
N GLU A 211 -18.85 -11.08 -12.91
CA GLU A 211 -17.86 -11.24 -13.96
C GLU A 211 -16.46 -11.54 -13.41
N THR A 212 -15.76 -12.47 -14.07
CA THR A 212 -14.35 -12.77 -13.82
C THR A 212 -13.54 -12.40 -15.05
N THR A 213 -12.49 -11.60 -14.83
CA THR A 213 -11.52 -11.22 -15.84
C THR A 213 -10.16 -11.82 -15.50
N SER A 214 -9.34 -12.09 -16.51
CA SER A 214 -7.98 -12.56 -16.30
C SER A 214 -7.02 -11.82 -17.21
N THR A 215 -5.80 -11.63 -16.73
CA THR A 215 -4.71 -11.03 -17.50
C THR A 215 -3.44 -11.81 -17.23
N THR A 216 -2.81 -12.31 -18.29
CA THR A 216 -1.53 -13.02 -18.21
C THR A 216 -0.40 -12.07 -18.59
N SER A 217 0.57 -11.92 -17.69
CA SER A 217 1.77 -11.14 -17.96
C SER A 217 2.67 -11.85 -18.99
N LYS A 218 3.64 -11.12 -19.56
CA LYS A 218 4.67 -11.69 -20.45
C LYS A 218 5.52 -12.79 -19.78
N TYR A 219 5.48 -12.90 -18.46
CA TYR A 219 6.17 -13.92 -17.68
C TYR A 219 5.29 -15.13 -17.33
N GLY A 220 4.10 -15.25 -17.94
CA GLY A 220 3.17 -16.36 -17.70
C GLY A 220 2.36 -16.25 -16.40
N ILE A 221 2.64 -15.25 -15.55
CA ILE A 221 1.86 -15.00 -14.32
C ILE A 221 0.48 -14.49 -14.71
N THR A 222 -0.57 -15.23 -14.33
CA THR A 222 -1.97 -14.85 -14.57
C THR A 222 -2.56 -14.22 -13.33
N THR A 223 -3.01 -12.98 -13.44
CA THR A 223 -3.88 -12.35 -12.45
C THR A 223 -5.32 -12.63 -12.83
N VAL A 224 -6.12 -13.13 -11.89
CA VAL A 224 -7.56 -13.26 -12.05
C VAL A 224 -8.25 -12.33 -11.05
N THR A 225 -9.27 -11.62 -11.55
CA THR A 225 -10.09 -10.67 -10.81
C THR A 225 -11.54 -11.10 -10.96
N ALA A 226 -12.21 -11.43 -9.86
CA ALA A 226 -13.62 -11.76 -9.83
C ALA A 226 -14.40 -10.68 -9.06
N LYS A 227 -15.49 -10.19 -9.64
CA LYS A 227 -16.44 -9.33 -8.92
C LYS A 227 -17.35 -10.21 -8.07
N VAL A 228 -17.54 -9.83 -6.80
CA VAL A 228 -18.39 -10.59 -5.86
C VAL A 228 -19.26 -9.62 -5.08
N LYS A 229 -20.39 -10.10 -4.59
CA LYS A 229 -21.22 -9.38 -3.62
C LYS A 229 -21.15 -10.07 -2.27
N LEU A 230 -20.88 -9.29 -1.22
CA LEU A 230 -20.84 -9.78 0.16
C LEU A 230 -22.14 -9.37 0.89
N ASN A 231 -22.59 -10.20 1.82
CA ASN A 231 -23.79 -9.98 2.64
C ASN A 231 -23.61 -8.99 3.81
N VAL A 232 -22.67 -8.06 3.71
CA VAL A 232 -22.39 -7.03 4.71
C VAL A 232 -22.36 -5.66 4.04
N GLY A 233 -22.89 -4.64 4.70
CA GLY A 233 -23.01 -3.29 4.15
C GLY A 233 -22.67 -2.19 5.15
N SER A 234 -23.15 -0.98 4.90
CA SER A 234 -22.89 0.17 5.78
C SER A 234 -23.51 0.01 7.17
N LYS A 235 -24.62 -0.74 7.30
CA LYS A 235 -25.18 -1.10 8.62
C LYS A 235 -24.20 -1.91 9.49
N ASP A 236 -23.30 -2.64 8.82
CA ASP A 236 -22.25 -3.46 9.42
C ASP A 236 -20.91 -2.72 9.50
N LYS A 237 -20.93 -1.39 9.27
CA LYS A 237 -19.76 -0.48 9.26
C LYS A 237 -18.74 -0.76 8.15
N VAL A 238 -19.15 -1.38 7.05
CA VAL A 238 -18.29 -1.61 5.88
C VAL A 238 -18.05 -0.31 5.12
N LEU A 239 -16.80 -0.08 4.69
CA LEU A 239 -16.38 1.10 3.92
C LEU A 239 -15.69 0.70 2.59
N PRO A 240 -15.77 1.53 1.53
CA PRO A 240 -14.99 1.33 0.31
C PRO A 240 -13.48 1.28 0.60
N GLY A 241 -12.78 0.29 0.05
CA GLY A 241 -11.35 0.09 0.27
C GLY A 241 -11.01 -0.84 1.43
N MET A 242 -11.97 -1.22 2.29
CA MET A 242 -11.76 -2.31 3.26
C MET A 242 -11.40 -3.61 2.55
N GLU A 243 -10.51 -4.39 3.15
CA GLU A 243 -10.17 -5.74 2.70
C GLU A 243 -10.68 -6.79 3.67
N PHE A 244 -11.18 -7.89 3.13
CA PHE A 244 -11.52 -9.08 3.88
C PHE A 244 -10.63 -10.25 3.46
N GLU A 245 -10.24 -11.09 4.40
CA GLU A 245 -9.50 -12.33 4.18
C GLU A 245 -10.44 -13.53 4.13
N LEU A 246 -10.18 -14.43 3.19
CA LEU A 246 -10.89 -15.71 3.11
C LEU A 246 -10.52 -16.58 4.31
N TYR A 247 -11.51 -17.06 5.06
CA TYR A 247 -11.30 -18.02 6.15
C TYR A 247 -12.11 -19.33 5.98
N ALA A 248 -13.08 -19.37 5.06
CA ALA A 248 -13.73 -20.62 4.66
C ALA A 248 -14.18 -20.56 3.18
N PRO A 249 -13.95 -21.58 2.36
CA PRO A 249 -13.29 -22.85 2.69
C PRO A 249 -11.81 -22.68 3.00
N ASP A 250 -11.21 -23.67 3.66
CA ASP A 250 -9.76 -23.76 3.82
C ASP A 250 -9.10 -24.09 2.47
N VAL A 251 -8.92 -23.04 1.67
CA VAL A 251 -8.11 -23.06 0.45
C VAL A 251 -6.90 -22.16 0.65
N ALA A 252 -6.33 -22.18 1.87
CA ALA A 252 -5.38 -21.23 2.48
C ALA A 252 -4.13 -20.82 1.65
N ARG A 253 -3.94 -21.32 0.44
CA ARG A 253 -2.74 -21.11 -0.36
C ARG A 253 -2.76 -19.89 -1.29
N LEU A 254 -3.90 -19.23 -1.47
CA LEU A 254 -4.05 -18.28 -2.60
C LEU A 254 -4.05 -16.80 -2.23
N GLY A 255 -3.89 -16.42 -0.96
CA GLY A 255 -3.88 -15.00 -0.57
C GLY A 255 -5.15 -14.27 -1.02
N ASN A 256 -6.30 -14.96 -0.99
CA ASN A 256 -7.57 -14.44 -1.47
C ASN A 256 -8.07 -13.34 -0.55
N ARG A 257 -8.02 -12.10 -1.04
CA ARG A 257 -8.62 -10.94 -0.37
C ARG A 257 -9.75 -10.39 -1.20
N ALA A 258 -10.84 -10.03 -0.54
CA ALA A 258 -11.93 -9.28 -1.14
C ALA A 258 -11.79 -7.80 -0.79
N LYS A 259 -11.49 -6.94 -1.76
CA LYS A 259 -11.43 -5.49 -1.58
C LYS A 259 -12.79 -4.87 -1.91
N VAL A 260 -13.39 -4.16 -0.95
CA VAL A 260 -14.67 -3.50 -1.13
C VAL A 260 -14.54 -2.33 -2.11
N LEU A 261 -15.45 -2.26 -3.09
CA LEU A 261 -15.51 -1.22 -4.11
C LEU A 261 -16.66 -0.24 -3.85
N LYS A 262 -17.84 -0.79 -3.53
CA LYS A 262 -19.07 -0.01 -3.29
C LYS A 262 -19.85 -0.63 -2.14
N VAL A 263 -20.51 0.20 -1.36
CA VAL A 263 -21.27 -0.21 -0.17
C VAL A 263 -22.72 0.21 -0.31
N SER A 264 -23.63 -0.74 -0.13
CA SER A 264 -25.07 -0.51 0.09
C SER A 264 -25.38 -0.71 1.57
N GLU A 265 -26.64 -0.52 1.98
CA GLU A 265 -27.03 -0.65 3.40
C GLU A 265 -26.71 -2.02 4.01
N SER A 266 -26.98 -3.10 3.27
CA SER A 266 -26.91 -4.48 3.76
C SER A 266 -26.03 -5.43 2.92
N SER A 267 -25.33 -4.88 1.94
CA SER A 267 -24.40 -5.63 1.07
C SER A 267 -23.34 -4.70 0.52
N CYS A 268 -22.27 -5.27 -0.03
CA CYS A 268 -21.24 -4.52 -0.72
C CYS A 268 -20.73 -5.27 -1.94
N ASP A 269 -20.35 -4.51 -2.97
CA ASP A 269 -19.66 -5.03 -4.13
C ASP A 269 -18.16 -5.02 -3.83
N ALA A 270 -17.50 -6.15 -4.06
CA ALA A 270 -16.08 -6.33 -3.82
C ALA A 270 -15.38 -6.99 -5.02
N GLU A 271 -14.06 -6.91 -5.02
CA GLU A 271 -13.20 -7.61 -5.96
C GLU A 271 -12.31 -8.60 -5.22
N VAL A 272 -12.32 -9.85 -5.67
CA VAL A 272 -11.35 -10.88 -5.25
C VAL A 272 -10.28 -10.97 -6.31
N ARG A 273 -9.03 -10.72 -5.92
CA ARG A 273 -7.85 -10.84 -6.80
C ARG A 273 -6.95 -11.95 -6.31
N TYR A 274 -6.50 -12.81 -7.21
CA TYR A 274 -5.49 -13.83 -6.93
C TYR A 274 -4.54 -13.98 -8.12
N ILE A 275 -3.35 -14.47 -7.81
CA ILE A 275 -2.28 -14.69 -8.77
C ILE A 275 -2.10 -16.20 -8.92
N SER A 276 -2.08 -16.68 -10.15
CA SER A 276 -1.69 -18.05 -10.46
C SER A 276 -0.56 -18.12 -11.46
N THR A 277 0.42 -18.98 -11.17
CA THR A 277 1.46 -19.39 -12.11
C THR A 277 1.03 -20.59 -12.97
N ASP A 278 -0.03 -21.31 -12.56
CA ASP A 278 -0.62 -22.44 -13.29
C ASP A 278 -2.14 -22.28 -13.37
N LYS A 279 -2.69 -22.25 -14.59
CA LYS A 279 -4.15 -22.13 -14.80
C LYS A 279 -4.95 -23.25 -14.09
N ARG A 280 -4.32 -24.38 -13.79
CA ARG A 280 -4.94 -25.52 -13.10
C ARG A 280 -5.17 -25.29 -11.61
N ASP A 281 -4.44 -24.35 -11.00
CA ASP A 281 -4.53 -24.06 -9.56
C ASP A 281 -5.49 -22.90 -9.24
N VAL A 282 -6.22 -22.41 -10.24
CA VAL A 282 -7.20 -21.35 -10.09
C VAL A 282 -8.44 -21.88 -9.38
N VAL A 283 -8.60 -21.52 -8.10
CA VAL A 283 -9.83 -21.75 -7.35
C VAL A 283 -10.69 -20.50 -7.42
N GLU A 284 -11.68 -20.52 -8.30
CA GLU A 284 -12.63 -19.42 -8.44
C GLU A 284 -13.50 -19.24 -7.18
N PRO A 285 -13.80 -17.99 -6.79
CA PRO A 285 -14.68 -17.73 -5.66
C PRO A 285 -16.08 -18.27 -5.92
N LYS A 286 -16.72 -18.80 -4.88
CA LYS A 286 -18.09 -19.35 -4.94
C LYS A 286 -18.98 -18.69 -3.92
N VAL A 287 -20.28 -18.64 -4.24
CA VAL A 287 -21.32 -18.35 -3.25
C VAL A 287 -21.14 -19.27 -2.05
N GLY A 288 -21.21 -18.71 -0.84
CA GLY A 288 -20.97 -19.45 0.40
C GLY A 288 -19.59 -19.26 1.01
N TRP A 289 -18.60 -18.80 0.25
CA TRP A 289 -17.27 -18.50 0.81
C TRP A 289 -17.36 -17.39 1.85
N LYS A 290 -16.67 -17.57 2.97
CA LYS A 290 -16.71 -16.69 4.13
C LYS A 290 -15.40 -15.92 4.29
N TYR A 291 -15.55 -14.65 4.59
CA TYR A 291 -14.52 -13.65 4.61
C TYR A 291 -14.56 -12.87 5.92
N THR A 292 -13.42 -12.39 6.42
CA THR A 292 -13.38 -11.56 7.62
C THR A 292 -12.37 -10.42 7.53
N THR A 293 -12.64 -9.28 8.18
CA THR A 293 -11.64 -8.19 8.27
C THR A 293 -10.51 -8.51 9.24
N GLY A 294 -10.71 -9.43 10.20
CA GLY A 294 -9.74 -9.80 11.22
C GLY A 294 -8.95 -11.05 10.86
N SER A 295 -7.72 -11.21 11.35
CA SER A 295 -7.02 -12.50 11.20
C SER A 295 -7.78 -13.60 11.95
N PRO A 296 -8.18 -14.71 11.31
CA PRO A 296 -8.74 -15.86 12.03
C PRO A 296 -7.73 -16.50 13.01
N TRP A 297 -6.43 -16.16 12.91
CA TRP A 297 -5.34 -16.70 13.73
C TRP A 297 -4.89 -15.77 14.87
N ALA A 298 -5.18 -14.47 14.81
CA ALA A 298 -4.77 -13.49 15.82
C ALA A 298 -5.66 -13.52 17.08
N TYR A 299 -6.86 -14.08 16.94
CA TYR A 299 -7.74 -14.40 18.04
C TYR A 299 -7.81 -15.91 18.06
N GLY A 300 -7.52 -16.56 19.19
CA GLY A 300 -7.75 -17.99 19.39
C GLY A 300 -9.23 -18.33 19.26
N LEU A 301 -9.77 -18.18 18.05
CA LEU A 301 -11.07 -18.64 17.64
C LEU A 301 -10.92 -20.15 17.60
N ASP A 302 -11.39 -20.78 18.69
CA ASP A 302 -11.84 -22.15 18.66
C ASP A 302 -12.70 -22.30 17.41
N VAL A 303 -12.14 -23.02 16.43
CA VAL A 303 -12.79 -23.31 15.15
C VAL A 303 -13.82 -24.40 15.45
N ASP A 304 -15.00 -23.98 15.91
CA ASP A 304 -16.19 -24.82 15.99
C ASP A 304 -16.81 -25.05 14.60
#